data_AF-F9UC33-F1
#
_entry.id   AF-F9UC33-F1
#
_cell.length_a   1.000
_cell.length_b   1.000
_cell.length_c   1.000
_cell.angle_alpha   90.00
_cell.angle_beta   90.00
_cell.angle_gamma   90.00
#
_symmetry.space_group_name_H-M   'P 1'
#
loop_
_entity.id
_entity.type
_entity.pdbx_description
1 polymer ?
#
loop_
_entity_poly.entity_id
_entity_poly.type
_entity_poly.pdbx_seq_one_letter_code
_entity_poly.pdbx_strand_id
1 'polypeptide(L)'
;MTREPNGNTNDEHAHVHSARGEYDAPTDRGATERPALTGSLPRQGRTAGLVSPKIRGCERQAGVPPAHRLKAAFRAGPPGVAGRDAEEEDAADADAAPNQVEEALDAWIARNLAALQERAEQGRSAFEQRLAEAGQGLPRSARGRIGVRVRPQRANRATPGAFSIEWVTYRHVHTASGVVYLSDYIRKGDGDRYPKSAFRGIARDWQRPLVEEAEQGFGAIRAAARQLAEVRTRFRAAAKRCRELGLDDEAER
;
A
#
# COMPACT_ATOMS: atom_id res chain seq x y z
N MET A 1 -51.55 29.90 35.84
CA MET A 1 -50.42 29.35 35.05
C MET A 1 -50.83 27.99 34.55
N THR A 2 -50.91 27.88 33.23
CA THR A 2 -51.68 26.92 32.43
C THR A 2 -51.00 25.56 32.33
N ARG A 3 -51.83 24.52 32.30
CA ARG A 3 -51.50 23.09 32.28
C ARG A 3 -52.25 22.49 31.09
N GLU A 4 -51.54 22.00 30.07
CA GLU A 4 -52.04 21.01 29.11
C GLU A 4 -50.86 20.24 28.49
N PRO A 5 -50.87 18.90 28.56
CA PRO A 5 -50.22 18.04 27.59
C PRO A 5 -51.28 17.46 26.64
N ASN A 6 -51.14 17.71 25.34
CA ASN A 6 -51.94 17.09 24.29
C ASN A 6 -51.54 15.63 24.12
N GLY A 7 -52.49 14.73 24.34
CA GLY A 7 -52.50 13.43 23.70
C GLY A 7 -53.22 13.53 22.34
N ASN A 8 -52.79 12.74 21.37
CA ASN A 8 -53.77 12.03 20.54
C ASN A 8 -53.18 10.75 19.95
N THR A 9 -53.85 9.66 20.32
CA THR A 9 -53.87 8.31 19.77
C THR A 9 -54.70 8.25 18.49
N ASN A 10 -54.31 7.37 17.57
CA ASN A 10 -55.12 6.53 16.65
C ASN A 10 -54.09 5.91 15.67
N ASP A 11 -53.71 4.64 15.75
CA ASP A 11 -54.51 3.42 15.59
C ASP A 11 -55.23 3.40 14.24
N GLU A 12 -54.75 2.57 13.31
CA GLU A 12 -55.60 1.72 12.48
C GLU A 12 -54.78 0.72 11.65
N HIS A 13 -55.11 -0.54 11.88
CA HIS A 13 -54.72 -1.73 11.15
C HIS A 13 -55.20 -1.70 9.70
N ALA A 14 -54.35 -2.16 8.77
CA ALA A 14 -54.82 -2.70 7.49
C ALA A 14 -54.01 -3.95 7.12
N HIS A 15 -54.59 -5.10 7.44
CA HIS A 15 -54.32 -6.38 6.79
C HIS A 15 -54.70 -6.29 5.30
N VAL A 16 -53.79 -6.65 4.40
CA VAL A 16 -54.17 -7.22 3.09
C VAL A 16 -53.33 -8.45 2.82
N HIS A 17 -54.06 -9.53 2.60
CA HIS A 17 -53.65 -10.87 2.23
C HIS A 17 -53.10 -10.96 0.79
N SER A 18 -52.19 -11.92 0.63
CA SER A 18 -52.09 -12.85 -0.51
C SER A 18 -51.81 -12.30 -1.93
N ALA A 19 -50.64 -12.66 -2.46
CA ALA A 19 -50.56 -13.31 -3.77
C ALA A 19 -49.25 -14.12 -3.88
N ARG A 20 -49.41 -15.45 -3.81
CA ARG A 20 -48.44 -16.42 -4.36
C ARG A 20 -48.37 -16.20 -5.86
N GLY A 21 -47.16 -16.09 -6.39
CA GLY A 21 -46.86 -16.22 -7.80
C GLY A 21 -45.68 -17.16 -7.96
N GLU A 22 -45.99 -18.46 -8.04
CA GLU A 22 -45.14 -19.46 -8.70
C GLU A 22 -44.88 -18.98 -10.13
N TYR A 23 -43.61 -18.92 -10.52
CA TYR A 23 -43.24 -19.00 -11.93
C TYR A 23 -42.15 -20.04 -12.10
N ASP A 24 -42.55 -21.07 -12.83
CA ASP A 24 -41.78 -22.20 -13.28
C ASP A 24 -40.53 -21.78 -14.07
N ALA A 25 -39.47 -22.54 -13.83
CA ALA A 25 -38.34 -22.64 -14.75
C ALA A 25 -38.74 -23.45 -15.99
N PRO A 26 -38.21 -23.11 -17.17
CA PRO A 26 -37.94 -24.09 -18.19
C PRO A 26 -36.44 -24.38 -18.26
N THR A 27 -36.18 -25.66 -18.10
CA THR A 27 -35.01 -26.43 -18.50
C THR A 27 -34.63 -26.17 -19.96
N ASP A 28 -33.33 -26.27 -20.22
CA ASP A 28 -32.75 -27.14 -21.26
C ASP A 28 -31.91 -26.50 -22.39
N ARG A 29 -30.75 -27.13 -22.54
CA ARG A 29 -29.93 -27.40 -23.74
C ARG A 29 -29.37 -26.26 -24.59
N GLY A 30 -28.04 -26.19 -24.55
CA GLY A 30 -27.21 -25.55 -25.56
C GLY A 30 -25.72 -25.86 -25.36
N ALA A 31 -25.36 -27.14 -25.22
CA ALA A 31 -23.99 -27.57 -25.39
C ALA A 31 -23.59 -27.31 -26.85
N THR A 32 -22.54 -26.51 -27.07
CA THR A 32 -21.89 -26.43 -28.38
C THR A 32 -20.41 -26.69 -28.19
N GLU A 33 -19.99 -27.67 -28.97
CA GLU A 33 -18.74 -28.38 -28.92
C GLU A 33 -17.55 -27.50 -29.31
N ARG A 34 -16.42 -27.84 -28.72
CA ARG A 34 -15.08 -27.49 -29.20
C ARG A 34 -14.85 -28.12 -30.58
N PRO A 35 -14.05 -27.47 -31.43
CA PRO A 35 -13.05 -28.19 -32.20
C PRO A 35 -11.65 -27.90 -31.66
N ALA A 36 -10.96 -28.99 -31.33
CA ALA A 36 -9.52 -29.04 -31.24
C ALA A 36 -8.94 -29.11 -32.66
N LEU A 37 -7.94 -28.27 -32.95
CA LEU A 37 -6.95 -28.48 -34.00
C LEU A 37 -5.60 -28.12 -33.37
N THR A 38 -4.83 -29.10 -32.89
CA THR A 38 -3.73 -29.78 -33.63
C THR A 38 -2.78 -28.82 -34.33
N GLY A 39 -1.52 -28.81 -33.85
CA GLY A 39 -0.45 -28.03 -34.46
C GLY A 39 0.81 -27.94 -33.61
N SER A 40 1.35 -29.09 -33.17
CA SER A 40 2.74 -29.19 -32.74
C SER A 40 3.67 -28.81 -33.89
N LEU A 41 4.68 -27.98 -33.63
CA LEU A 41 6.06 -28.23 -34.09
C LEU A 41 7.04 -27.39 -33.24
N PRO A 42 8.06 -28.01 -32.63
CA PRO A 42 9.17 -27.31 -32.00
C PRO A 42 10.26 -27.05 -33.03
N ARG A 43 10.82 -25.85 -33.08
CA ARG A 43 12.03 -25.60 -33.87
C ARG A 43 13.02 -24.71 -33.14
N GLN A 44 13.99 -25.42 -32.55
CA GLN A 44 15.43 -25.21 -32.59
C GLN A 44 16.00 -23.84 -32.19
N GLY A 45 16.96 -23.95 -31.27
CA GLY A 45 17.73 -22.85 -30.74
C GLY A 45 18.62 -22.16 -31.77
N ARG A 46 18.99 -20.94 -31.40
CA ARG A 46 20.25 -20.32 -31.80
C ARG A 46 20.89 -19.68 -30.58
N THR A 47 21.95 -20.33 -30.14
CA THR A 47 23.06 -19.78 -29.37
C THR A 47 23.86 -18.83 -30.26
N ALA A 48 24.00 -17.58 -29.80
CA ALA A 48 25.09 -16.65 -30.09
C ALA A 48 24.95 -15.58 -28.98
N GLY A 49 25.82 -15.46 -27.98
CA GLY A 49 27.26 -15.59 -28.04
C GLY A 49 27.84 -14.31 -28.61
N LEU A 50 27.80 -13.19 -27.88
CA LEU A 50 28.71 -12.06 -28.10
C LEU A 50 28.71 -11.08 -26.92
N VAL A 51 29.84 -11.14 -26.20
CA VAL A 51 30.66 -9.99 -25.74
C VAL A 51 30.16 -9.19 -24.53
N SER A 52 30.70 -9.57 -23.38
CA SER A 52 30.92 -8.70 -22.24
C SER A 52 31.77 -7.48 -22.63
N PRO A 53 31.31 -6.24 -22.39
CA PRO A 53 32.20 -5.11 -22.37
C PRO A 53 33.01 -5.13 -21.06
N LYS A 54 34.34 -5.21 -21.20
CA LYS A 54 35.31 -4.89 -20.14
C LYS A 54 35.06 -3.46 -19.65
N ILE A 55 34.41 -3.30 -18.49
CA ILE A 55 34.42 -2.02 -17.78
C ILE A 55 35.78 -1.92 -17.08
N ARG A 56 36.59 -1.05 -17.67
CA ARG A 56 37.91 -0.63 -17.22
C ARG A 56 37.76 0.27 -16.00
N GLY A 57 38.50 -0.06 -14.95
CA GLY A 57 38.93 0.77 -13.81
C GLY A 57 38.16 2.06 -13.50
N CYS A 58 37.38 2.01 -12.42
CA CYS A 58 37.16 3.12 -11.52
C CYS A 58 37.09 2.56 -10.10
N GLU A 59 38.24 2.11 -9.58
CA GLU A 59 38.44 2.04 -8.13
C GLU A 59 38.44 3.48 -7.60
N ARG A 60 37.26 4.01 -7.31
CA ARG A 60 37.14 4.98 -6.23
C ARG A 60 36.91 4.16 -4.98
N GLN A 61 37.91 4.12 -4.12
CA GLN A 61 37.69 3.82 -2.71
C GLN A 61 36.64 4.83 -2.22
N ALA A 62 35.37 4.42 -2.19
CA ALA A 62 34.37 5.10 -1.40
C ALA A 62 34.77 4.80 0.05
N GLY A 63 35.51 5.71 0.66
CA GLY A 63 35.78 5.66 2.09
C GLY A 63 34.46 5.43 2.79
N VAL A 64 34.34 4.31 3.50
CA VAL A 64 33.18 4.02 4.34
C VAL A 64 33.12 5.19 5.33
N PRO A 65 32.05 6.02 5.29
CA PRO A 65 31.98 7.14 6.20
C PRO A 65 31.97 6.57 7.63
N PRO A 66 32.78 7.13 8.54
CA PRO A 66 32.84 6.64 9.91
C PRO A 66 31.44 6.71 10.55
N ALA A 67 31.12 5.74 11.41
CA ALA A 67 29.78 5.50 11.95
C ALA A 67 29.09 6.76 12.52
N HIS A 68 29.87 7.70 13.08
CA HIS A 68 29.38 8.98 13.60
C HIS A 68 28.72 9.87 12.54
N ARG A 69 29.16 9.82 11.27
CA ARG A 69 28.59 10.63 10.17
C ARG A 69 27.20 10.15 9.73
N LEU A 70 26.92 8.85 9.90
CA LEU A 70 25.61 8.29 9.60
C LEU A 70 24.57 8.67 10.66
N LYS A 71 24.95 8.71 11.95
CA LYS A 71 24.08 9.14 13.06
C LYS A 71 23.58 10.58 12.85
N ALA A 72 24.46 11.49 12.45
CA ALA A 72 24.09 12.87 12.14
C ALA A 72 23.12 12.96 10.95
N ALA A 73 23.35 12.16 9.89
CA ALA A 73 22.46 12.10 8.72
C ALA A 73 21.07 11.52 9.05
N PHE A 74 20.96 10.62 10.03
CA PHE A 74 19.67 10.09 10.50
C PHE A 74 18.94 11.00 11.52
N ARG A 75 19.66 11.89 12.19
CA ARG A 75 19.07 12.94 13.06
C ARG A 75 18.56 14.13 12.25
N ALA A 76 19.23 14.49 11.16
CA ALA A 76 18.73 15.49 10.23
C ALA A 76 17.44 14.96 9.59
N GLY A 77 16.30 15.59 9.92
CA GLY A 77 15.00 15.24 9.34
C GLY A 77 14.94 15.40 7.81
N PRO A 78 13.77 15.12 7.19
CA PRO A 78 13.61 15.28 5.75
C PRO A 78 13.96 16.71 5.28
N PRO A 79 14.48 16.88 4.05
CA PRO A 79 14.90 18.19 3.54
C PRO A 79 13.67 19.10 3.42
N GLY A 80 13.58 20.12 4.28
CA GLY A 80 12.45 21.07 4.26
C GLY A 80 12.24 21.93 5.50
N VAL A 81 12.96 21.69 6.60
CA VAL A 81 12.83 22.54 7.81
C VAL A 81 14.18 23.23 8.06
N ALA A 82 14.33 24.43 7.51
CA ALA A 82 15.45 25.31 7.80
C ALA A 82 15.04 26.29 8.91
N GLY A 83 15.77 26.22 10.02
CA GLY A 83 15.77 27.16 11.15
C GLY A 83 16.65 26.54 12.24
N ARG A 84 17.90 27.03 12.40
CA ARG A 84 18.37 27.79 13.58
C ARG A 84 18.07 27.05 14.89
N ASP A 85 19.03 26.61 15.71
CA ASP A 85 20.36 27.16 16.00
C ASP A 85 21.37 26.04 16.26
N ALA A 86 22.63 26.31 15.90
CA ALA A 86 23.76 25.46 16.22
C ALA A 86 24.25 25.84 17.62
N GLU A 87 23.90 25.03 18.63
CA GLU A 87 24.64 25.00 19.88
C GLU A 87 25.59 23.80 19.86
N GLU A 88 26.83 24.08 20.27
CA GLU A 88 27.91 23.13 20.50
C GLU A 88 27.45 22.05 21.48
N GLU A 89 27.26 20.82 21.00
CA GLU A 89 27.18 19.65 21.86
C GLU A 89 28.52 18.91 21.84
N ASP A 90 29.06 18.78 23.05
CA ASP A 90 30.24 18.05 23.49
C ASP A 90 30.64 16.86 22.62
N ALA A 91 31.93 16.85 22.29
CA ALA A 91 32.65 15.71 21.73
C ALA A 91 32.80 14.60 22.77
N ALA A 92 31.73 13.84 23.02
CA ALA A 92 31.76 12.63 23.83
C ALA A 92 30.79 11.58 23.26
N ASP A 93 31.06 11.09 22.05
CA ASP A 93 30.33 9.93 21.51
C ASP A 93 31.18 9.24 20.42
N ALA A 94 32.42 8.93 20.80
CA ALA A 94 33.40 8.29 19.93
C ALA A 94 33.46 6.77 20.12
N ASP A 95 32.34 6.10 20.41
CA ASP A 95 32.23 4.65 20.14
C ASP A 95 30.78 4.16 20.28
N ALA A 96 29.95 4.42 19.26
CA ALA A 96 28.61 3.84 19.23
C ALA A 96 28.74 2.35 18.86
N ALA A 97 28.58 1.47 19.85
CA ALA A 97 28.61 0.02 19.64
C ALA A 97 27.73 -0.39 18.43
N PRO A 98 28.12 -1.39 17.62
CA PRO A 98 27.41 -1.78 16.40
C PRO A 98 25.88 -1.93 16.57
N ASN A 99 25.44 -2.44 17.73
CA ASN A 99 24.02 -2.59 18.08
C ASN A 99 23.27 -1.25 18.14
N GLN A 100 23.91 -0.16 18.59
CA GLN A 100 23.30 1.17 18.65
C GLN A 100 23.05 1.75 17.26
N VAL A 101 23.90 1.45 16.28
CA VAL A 101 23.70 1.88 14.89
C VAL A 101 22.54 1.11 14.25
N GLU A 102 22.43 -0.19 14.50
CA GLU A 102 21.30 -0.99 14.00
C GLU A 102 19.96 -0.47 14.58
N GLU A 103 19.92 -0.22 15.89
CA GLU A 103 18.74 0.33 16.58
C GLU A 103 18.39 1.74 16.09
N ALA A 104 19.37 2.62 15.91
CA ALA A 104 19.16 3.96 15.38
C ALA A 104 18.59 3.93 13.95
N LEU A 105 19.09 3.01 13.11
CA LEU A 105 18.56 2.81 11.76
C LEU A 105 17.12 2.29 11.79
N ASP A 106 16.83 1.25 12.58
CA ASP A 106 15.49 0.69 12.69
C ASP A 106 14.49 1.75 13.23
N ALA A 107 14.90 2.57 14.20
CA ALA A 107 14.10 3.69 14.70
C ALA A 107 13.86 4.77 13.62
N TRP A 108 14.89 5.14 12.86
CA TRP A 108 14.75 6.08 11.74
C TRP A 108 13.82 5.53 10.65
N ILE A 109 13.94 4.25 10.28
CA ILE A 109 13.05 3.60 9.32
C ILE A 109 11.61 3.59 9.82
N ALA A 110 11.39 3.22 11.08
CA ALA A 110 10.05 3.18 11.67
C ALA A 110 9.37 4.56 11.65
N ARG A 111 10.10 5.63 12.00
CA ARG A 111 9.59 7.01 11.92
C ARG A 111 9.21 7.41 10.49
N ASN A 112 10.06 7.10 9.51
CA ASN A 112 9.78 7.43 8.11
C ASN A 112 8.60 6.62 7.55
N LEU A 113 8.48 5.34 7.92
CA LEU A 113 7.32 4.52 7.54
C LEU A 113 6.03 5.04 8.18
N ALA A 114 6.07 5.48 9.44
CA ALA A 114 4.92 6.11 10.09
C ALA A 114 4.48 7.39 9.36
N ALA A 115 5.43 8.28 9.00
CA ALA A 115 5.13 9.48 8.23
C ALA A 115 4.56 9.17 6.83
N LEU A 116 5.06 8.13 6.17
CA LEU A 116 4.51 7.66 4.89
C LEU A 116 3.10 7.07 5.04
N GLN A 117 2.83 6.36 6.14
CA GLN A 117 1.50 5.82 6.43
C GLN A 117 0.51 6.96 6.66
N GLU A 118 0.87 7.94 7.48
CA GLU A 118 0.04 9.12 7.73
C GLU A 118 -0.28 9.86 6.42
N ARG A 119 0.73 10.07 5.57
CA ARG A 119 0.53 10.67 4.24
C ARG A 119 -0.40 9.83 3.35
N ALA A 120 -0.33 8.50 3.45
CA ALA A 120 -1.24 7.62 2.72
C ALA A 120 -2.68 7.72 3.25
N GLU A 121 -2.87 7.85 4.56
CA GLU A 121 -4.18 8.04 5.17
C GLU A 121 -4.79 9.40 4.78
N GLN A 122 -3.99 10.48 4.79
CA GLN A 122 -4.40 11.78 4.28
C GLN A 122 -4.79 11.70 2.79
N GLY A 123 -3.99 11.03 1.97
CA GLY A 123 -4.29 10.81 0.55
C GLY A 123 -5.57 10.00 0.32
N ARG A 124 -5.83 9.00 1.18
CA ARG A 124 -7.08 8.23 1.17
C ARG A 124 -8.28 9.12 1.49
N SER A 125 -8.21 9.90 2.57
CA SER A 125 -9.30 10.79 2.98
C SER A 125 -9.61 11.83 1.89
N ALA A 126 -8.58 12.44 1.30
CA ALA A 126 -8.73 13.39 0.20
C ALA A 126 -9.35 12.74 -1.05
N PHE A 127 -8.96 11.50 -1.37
CA PHE A 127 -9.58 10.74 -2.46
C PHE A 127 -11.06 10.44 -2.18
N GLU A 128 -11.40 9.94 -0.98
CA GLU A 128 -12.77 9.62 -0.59
C GLU A 128 -13.66 10.88 -0.62
N GLN A 129 -13.16 12.02 -0.16
CA GLN A 129 -13.85 13.31 -0.24
C GLN A 129 -14.14 13.72 -1.68
N ARG A 130 -13.12 13.73 -2.56
CA ARG A 130 -13.31 14.09 -3.97
C ARG A 130 -14.24 13.13 -4.70
N LEU A 131 -14.21 11.85 -4.34
CA LEU A 131 -15.13 10.85 -4.88
C LEU A 131 -16.58 11.14 -4.47
N ALA A 132 -16.79 11.56 -3.22
CA ALA A 132 -18.11 11.94 -2.72
C ALA A 132 -18.63 13.21 -3.41
N GLU A 133 -17.77 14.23 -3.54
CA GLU A 133 -18.08 15.50 -4.22
C GLU A 133 -18.43 15.29 -5.69
N ALA A 134 -17.58 14.60 -6.45
CA ALA A 134 -17.84 14.28 -7.86
C ALA A 134 -19.03 13.32 -8.06
N GLY A 135 -19.38 12.55 -7.01
CA GLY A 135 -20.54 11.67 -6.99
C GLY A 135 -21.85 12.34 -6.60
N GLN A 136 -21.84 13.63 -6.23
CA GLN A 136 -23.06 14.37 -5.89
C GLN A 136 -23.97 14.48 -7.13
N GLY A 137 -25.28 14.33 -6.93
CA GLY A 137 -26.26 14.35 -8.02
C GLY A 137 -26.33 13.06 -8.86
N LEU A 138 -25.36 12.14 -8.76
CA LEU A 138 -25.43 10.87 -9.47
C LEU A 138 -26.40 9.89 -8.78
N PRO A 139 -27.23 9.15 -9.56
CA PRO A 139 -28.09 8.11 -9.00
C PRO A 139 -27.23 7.00 -8.38
N ARG A 140 -27.77 6.32 -7.37
CA ARG A 140 -27.05 5.26 -6.62
C ARG A 140 -26.45 4.16 -7.51
N SER A 141 -27.08 3.83 -8.63
CA SER A 141 -26.58 2.85 -9.62
C SER A 141 -25.32 3.31 -10.37
N ALA A 142 -25.17 4.62 -10.55
CA ALA A 142 -24.02 5.26 -11.21
C ALA A 142 -22.90 5.63 -10.23
N ARG A 143 -23.19 5.66 -8.92
CA ARG A 143 -22.15 5.78 -7.89
C ARG A 143 -21.24 4.56 -7.97
N GLY A 144 -19.95 4.80 -8.17
CA GLY A 144 -18.99 3.70 -8.15
C GLY A 144 -18.66 3.27 -6.72
N ARG A 145 -17.98 2.13 -6.62
CA ARG A 145 -17.77 1.41 -5.35
C ARG A 145 -16.30 1.24 -5.00
N ILE A 146 -15.42 1.94 -5.70
CA ILE A 146 -13.99 1.85 -5.51
C ILE A 146 -13.55 2.66 -4.29
N GLY A 147 -12.56 2.17 -3.56
CA GLY A 147 -11.96 2.85 -2.42
C GLY A 147 -10.53 2.39 -2.19
N VAL A 148 -9.90 2.97 -1.17
CA VAL A 148 -8.53 2.68 -0.77
C VAL A 148 -8.50 2.24 0.69
N ARG A 149 -7.64 1.28 1.01
CA ARG A 149 -7.33 0.88 2.38
C ARG A 149 -5.86 1.06 2.66
N VAL A 150 -5.57 1.66 3.81
CA VAL A 150 -4.23 1.75 4.38
C VAL A 150 -4.23 0.87 5.64
N ARG A 151 -3.28 -0.05 5.74
CA ARG A 151 -3.26 -1.06 6.82
C ARG A 151 -1.86 -1.32 7.35
N PRO A 152 -1.65 -1.32 8.66
CA PRO A 152 -0.40 -1.79 9.26
C PRO A 152 -0.15 -3.26 8.93
N GLN A 153 1.09 -3.60 8.58
CA GLN A 153 1.54 -4.97 8.39
C GLN A 153 2.16 -5.48 9.68
N ARG A 154 1.46 -6.38 10.36
CA ARG A 154 1.86 -6.93 11.67
C ARG A 154 2.54 -8.31 11.61
N ALA A 155 2.92 -8.75 10.42
CA ALA A 155 3.62 -10.03 10.30
C ALA A 155 4.99 -9.94 11.01
N ASN A 156 5.39 -10.99 11.73
CA ASN A 156 6.67 -11.02 12.47
C ASN A 156 7.91 -10.74 11.59
N ARG A 157 7.80 -11.01 10.28
CA ARG A 157 8.87 -10.77 9.30
C ARG A 157 8.80 -9.39 8.64
N ALA A 158 7.74 -8.62 8.87
CA ALA A 158 7.59 -7.30 8.30
C ALA A 158 8.58 -6.32 8.95
N THR A 159 8.98 -5.30 8.20
CA THR A 159 9.73 -4.18 8.77
C THR A 159 8.85 -3.48 9.82
N PRO A 160 9.38 -3.14 11.01
CA PRO A 160 8.63 -2.38 12.00
C PRO A 160 8.02 -1.11 11.39
N GLY A 161 6.73 -0.87 11.62
CA GLY A 161 6.00 0.24 11.00
C GLY A 161 5.60 0.04 9.53
N ALA A 162 5.85 -1.13 8.94
CA ALA A 162 5.38 -1.43 7.59
C ALA A 162 3.86 -1.37 7.49
N PHE A 163 3.37 -0.98 6.31
CA PHE A 163 1.95 -0.88 6.00
C PHE A 163 1.71 -1.20 4.52
N SER A 164 0.46 -1.53 4.18
CA SER A 164 0.02 -1.68 2.79
C SER A 164 -0.98 -0.60 2.40
N ILE A 165 -0.96 -0.23 1.12
CA ILE A 165 -1.97 0.62 0.47
C ILE A 165 -2.61 -0.22 -0.64
N GLU A 166 -3.89 -0.52 -0.48
CA GLU A 166 -4.63 -1.45 -1.33
C GLU A 166 -5.87 -0.79 -1.91
N TRP A 167 -6.09 -0.97 -3.21
CA TRP A 167 -7.36 -0.62 -3.82
C TRP A 167 -8.39 -1.72 -3.57
N VAL A 168 -9.61 -1.32 -3.26
CA VAL A 168 -10.72 -2.22 -2.95
C VAL A 168 -11.99 -1.80 -3.67
N THR A 169 -12.90 -2.75 -3.87
CA THR A 169 -14.29 -2.49 -4.21
C THR A 169 -15.18 -2.85 -3.04
N TYR A 170 -16.13 -1.98 -2.72
CA TYR A 170 -17.13 -2.23 -1.70
C TYR A 170 -18.38 -2.89 -2.30
N ARG A 171 -18.94 -3.87 -1.61
CA ARG A 171 -20.25 -4.44 -1.94
C ARG A 171 -21.04 -4.68 -0.67
N HIS A 172 -22.36 -4.55 -0.79
CA HIS A 172 -23.28 -4.85 0.29
C HIS A 172 -23.81 -6.26 0.04
N VAL A 173 -23.83 -7.07 1.08
CA VAL A 173 -24.41 -8.40 1.07
C VAL A 173 -25.54 -8.42 2.08
N HIS A 174 -26.72 -8.81 1.63
CA HIS A 174 -27.87 -9.05 2.50
C HIS A 174 -27.71 -10.45 3.10
N THR A 175 -27.63 -10.52 4.42
CA THR A 175 -27.62 -11.76 5.22
C THR A 175 -28.91 -11.82 6.04
N ALA A 176 -29.21 -13.00 6.62
CA ALA A 176 -30.35 -13.17 7.53
C ALA A 176 -30.31 -12.21 8.74
N SER A 177 -29.11 -11.74 9.11
CA SER A 177 -28.84 -10.82 10.21
C SER A 177 -28.77 -9.34 9.82
N GLY A 178 -28.95 -8.99 8.54
CA GLY A 178 -28.93 -7.60 8.06
C GLY A 178 -28.02 -7.37 6.86
N VAL A 179 -27.52 -6.14 6.70
CA VAL A 179 -26.64 -5.76 5.59
C VAL A 179 -25.19 -5.75 6.04
N VAL A 180 -24.34 -6.56 5.40
CA VAL A 180 -22.90 -6.63 5.65
C VAL A 180 -22.14 -5.91 4.52
N TYR A 181 -21.18 -5.08 4.90
CA TYR A 181 -20.30 -4.38 3.98
C TYR A 181 -19.02 -5.20 3.77
N LEU A 182 -18.85 -5.74 2.57
CA LEU A 182 -17.64 -6.47 2.18
C LEU A 182 -16.76 -5.62 1.28
N SER A 183 -15.46 -5.88 1.35
CA SER A 183 -14.46 -5.28 0.49
C SER A 183 -13.73 -6.38 -0.27
N ASP A 184 -13.73 -6.30 -1.59
CA ASP A 184 -12.93 -7.19 -2.45
C ASP A 184 -11.67 -6.44 -2.91
N TYR A 185 -10.51 -7.09 -2.81
CA TYR A 185 -9.22 -6.46 -3.14
C TYR A 185 -8.96 -6.50 -4.65
N ILE A 186 -8.52 -5.37 -5.20
CA ILE A 186 -8.04 -5.30 -6.57
C ILE A 186 -6.62 -5.84 -6.62
N ARG A 187 -6.33 -6.72 -7.58
CA ARG A 187 -4.97 -7.24 -7.78
C ARG A 187 -4.08 -6.14 -8.36
N LYS A 188 -2.99 -5.83 -7.66
CA LYS A 188 -2.00 -4.84 -8.11
C LYS A 188 -1.19 -5.32 -9.32
N GLY A 189 -0.80 -6.60 -9.32
CA GLY A 189 0.27 -7.06 -10.20
C GLY A 189 1.64 -6.60 -9.69
N ASP A 190 2.60 -6.54 -10.61
CA ASP A 190 4.00 -6.22 -10.30
C ASP A 190 4.25 -4.71 -10.17
N GLY A 191 5.27 -4.37 -9.38
CA GLY A 191 5.74 -3.00 -9.20
C GLY A 191 5.00 -2.22 -8.11
N ASP A 192 5.28 -0.91 -8.07
CA ASP A 192 4.77 -0.01 -7.04
C ASP A 192 3.44 0.62 -7.40
N ARG A 193 2.95 0.46 -8.64
CA ARG A 193 1.69 1.03 -9.13
C ARG A 193 0.74 -0.04 -9.65
N TYR A 194 -0.56 0.17 -9.44
CA TYR A 194 -1.60 -0.58 -10.14
C TYR A 194 -1.59 -0.16 -11.63
N PRO A 195 -1.57 -1.12 -12.57
CA PRO A 195 -1.69 -0.77 -13.98
C PRO A 195 -3.10 -0.20 -14.24
N LYS A 196 -3.23 0.73 -15.20
CA LYS A 196 -4.54 1.32 -15.54
C LYS A 196 -5.59 0.26 -15.90
N SER A 197 -5.15 -0.87 -16.45
CA SER A 197 -6.00 -2.02 -16.77
C SER A 197 -6.63 -2.67 -15.53
N ALA A 198 -6.01 -2.59 -14.35
CA ALA A 198 -6.55 -3.14 -13.11
C ALA A 198 -7.86 -2.46 -12.68
N PHE A 199 -8.12 -1.24 -13.15
CA PHE A 199 -9.35 -0.49 -12.87
C PHE A 199 -10.40 -0.64 -13.97
N ARG A 200 -10.07 -1.29 -15.09
CA ARG A 200 -11.00 -1.47 -16.21
C ARG A 200 -12.16 -2.39 -15.79
N GLY A 201 -13.38 -1.92 -15.98
CA GLY A 201 -14.59 -2.67 -15.58
C GLY A 201 -14.88 -2.62 -14.08
N ILE A 202 -14.02 -1.98 -13.28
CA ILE A 202 -14.19 -1.79 -11.84
C ILE A 202 -14.55 -0.34 -11.53
N ALA A 203 -13.68 0.59 -11.95
CA ALA A 203 -13.94 2.02 -11.82
C ALA A 203 -14.91 2.48 -12.90
N ARG A 204 -15.88 3.31 -12.50
CA ARG A 204 -16.75 4.01 -13.47
C ARG A 204 -15.94 5.05 -14.24
N ASP A 205 -16.37 5.41 -15.44
CA ASP A 205 -15.58 6.31 -16.31
C ASP A 205 -15.33 7.68 -15.67
N TRP A 206 -16.30 8.22 -14.93
CA TRP A 206 -16.12 9.45 -14.16
C TRP A 206 -15.11 9.32 -12.99
N GLN A 207 -14.90 8.12 -12.46
CA GLN A 207 -13.97 7.86 -11.36
C GLN A 207 -12.54 7.66 -11.84
N ARG A 208 -12.35 7.16 -13.08
CA ARG A 208 -11.03 6.86 -13.63
C ARG A 208 -10.03 8.01 -13.48
N PRO A 209 -10.34 9.28 -13.82
CA PRO A 209 -9.36 10.36 -13.64
C PRO A 209 -8.95 10.54 -12.17
N LEU A 210 -9.91 10.47 -11.23
CA LEU A 210 -9.63 10.58 -9.79
C LEU A 210 -8.78 9.42 -9.28
N VAL A 211 -9.06 8.20 -9.75
CA VAL A 211 -8.28 7.00 -9.42
C VAL A 211 -6.86 7.10 -9.95
N GLU A 212 -6.68 7.54 -11.20
CA GLU A 212 -5.36 7.68 -11.81
C GLU A 212 -4.48 8.71 -11.08
N GLU A 213 -5.07 9.85 -10.71
CA GLU A 213 -4.38 10.89 -9.95
C GLU A 213 -4.00 10.40 -8.54
N ALA A 214 -4.94 9.79 -7.82
CA ALA A 214 -4.67 9.24 -6.49
C ALA A 214 -3.61 8.12 -6.54
N GLU A 215 -3.67 7.25 -7.54
CA GLU A 215 -2.72 6.16 -7.74
C GLU A 215 -1.30 6.66 -8.06
N GLN A 216 -1.15 7.85 -8.66
CA GLN A 216 0.18 8.46 -8.81
C GLN A 216 0.80 8.76 -7.43
N GLY A 217 0.02 9.34 -6.52
CA GLY A 217 0.46 9.60 -5.14
C GLY A 217 0.74 8.32 -4.36
N PHE A 218 -0.20 7.37 -4.36
CA PHE A 218 -0.02 6.10 -3.64
C PHE A 218 1.13 5.27 -4.20
N GLY A 219 1.33 5.27 -5.51
CA GLY A 219 2.46 4.63 -6.15
C GLY A 219 3.81 5.13 -5.64
N ALA A 220 3.95 6.45 -5.52
CA ALA A 220 5.16 7.06 -4.97
C ALA A 220 5.39 6.67 -3.50
N ILE A 221 4.33 6.63 -2.68
CA ILE A 221 4.42 6.20 -1.28
C ILE A 221 4.84 4.73 -1.19
N ARG A 222 4.27 3.83 -2.00
CA ARG A 222 4.67 2.41 -2.04
C ARG A 222 6.14 2.25 -2.43
N ALA A 223 6.60 3.01 -3.44
CA ALA A 223 8.00 2.99 -3.86
C ALA A 223 8.95 3.44 -2.75
N ALA A 224 8.62 4.53 -2.04
CA ALA A 224 9.41 5.01 -0.91
C ALA A 224 9.45 4.00 0.24
N ALA A 225 8.31 3.39 0.59
CA ALA A 225 8.23 2.37 1.63
C ALA A 225 9.07 1.13 1.26
N ARG A 226 9.04 0.70 -0.01
CA ARG A 226 9.89 -0.39 -0.52
C ARG A 226 11.37 -0.04 -0.41
N GLN A 227 11.78 1.17 -0.78
CA GLN A 227 13.17 1.62 -0.65
C GLN A 227 13.66 1.58 0.81
N LEU A 228 12.83 2.01 1.78
CA LEU A 228 13.15 1.91 3.20
C LEU A 228 13.34 0.46 3.65
N ALA A 229 12.48 -0.44 3.19
CA ALA A 229 12.64 -1.88 3.46
C ALA A 229 13.94 -2.44 2.85
N GLU A 230 14.28 -2.04 1.62
CA GLU A 230 15.53 -2.46 0.97
C GLU A 230 16.78 -1.95 1.71
N VAL A 231 16.77 -0.71 2.19
CA VAL A 231 17.86 -0.15 3.02
C VAL A 231 18.07 -1.02 4.26
N ARG A 232 16.99 -1.36 4.98
CA ARG A 232 17.04 -2.23 6.15
C ARG A 232 17.65 -3.59 5.83
N THR A 233 17.17 -4.23 4.76
CA THR A 233 17.63 -5.56 4.35
C THR A 233 19.11 -5.54 3.99
N ARG A 234 19.56 -4.54 3.21
CA ARG A 234 20.96 -4.41 2.80
C ARG A 234 21.86 -4.15 3.99
N PHE A 235 21.46 -3.27 4.90
CA PHE A 235 22.22 -2.96 6.11
C PHE A 235 22.38 -4.21 6.99
N ARG A 236 21.29 -4.93 7.28
CA ARG A 236 21.37 -6.17 8.09
C ARG A 236 22.21 -7.26 7.41
N ALA A 237 22.15 -7.37 6.08
CA ALA A 237 22.99 -8.30 5.34
C ALA A 237 24.48 -7.91 5.41
N ALA A 238 24.81 -6.62 5.36
CA ALA A 238 26.17 -6.13 5.51
C ALA A 238 26.69 -6.36 6.93
N ALA A 239 25.92 -5.98 7.97
CA ALA A 239 26.27 -6.20 9.36
C ALA A 239 26.51 -7.68 9.68
N LYS A 240 25.68 -8.58 9.13
CA LYS A 240 25.90 -10.03 9.23
C LYS A 240 27.24 -10.47 8.62
N ARG A 241 27.60 -9.92 7.46
CA ARG A 241 28.88 -10.24 6.80
C ARG A 241 30.08 -9.70 7.58
N CYS A 242 29.99 -8.50 8.17
CA CYS A 242 31.06 -7.95 9.00
C CYS A 242 31.32 -8.85 10.23
N ARG A 243 30.25 -9.29 10.91
CA ARG A 243 30.33 -10.29 11.99
C ARG A 243 31.00 -11.59 11.56
N GLU A 244 30.60 -12.15 10.40
CA GLU A 244 31.18 -13.38 9.86
C GLU A 244 32.68 -13.24 9.52
N LEU A 245 33.13 -12.02 9.21
CA LEU A 245 34.53 -11.71 8.90
C LEU A 245 35.35 -11.26 10.12
N GLY A 246 34.73 -11.16 11.31
CA GLY A 246 35.40 -10.67 12.52
C GLY A 246 35.80 -9.19 12.44
N LEU A 247 35.14 -8.40 11.59
CA LEU A 247 35.44 -6.98 11.40
C LEU A 247 34.76 -6.06 12.42
N ASP A 248 34.03 -6.64 13.38
CA ASP A 248 33.29 -5.92 14.41
C ASP A 248 34.16 -5.62 15.65
N ASP A 249 35.41 -6.14 15.71
CA ASP A 249 36.28 -6.17 16.90
C ASP A 249 37.50 -5.19 16.88
N GLU A 250 37.48 -4.10 16.11
CA GLU A 250 38.56 -3.07 16.18
C GLU A 250 38.29 -1.93 17.19
N ALA A 251 37.44 -2.16 18.20
CA ALA A 251 37.19 -1.20 19.29
C ALA A 251 37.84 -1.58 20.65
N GLU A 252 38.53 -2.73 20.75
CA GLU A 252 39.17 -3.18 22.01
C GLU A 252 40.70 -3.05 22.04
N ARG A 253 41.32 -2.07 21.35
CA ARG A 253 42.74 -1.76 21.56
C ARG A 253 43.03 -0.29 21.82
#